data_AF-A0AA96PP90-F1
#
_entry.id   AF-A0AA96PP90-F1
#
_cell.length_a   1.000
_cell.length_b   1.000
_cell.length_c   1.000
_cell.angle_alpha   90.00
_cell.angle_beta   90.00
_cell.angle_gamma   90.00
#
_symmetry.space_group_name_H-M   'P 1'
#
loop_
_entity.id
_entity.type
_entity.pdbx_description
1 polymer ?
#
loop_
_entity_poly.entity_id
_entity_poly.type
_entity_poly.pdbx_seq_one_letter_code
_entity_poly.pdbx_strand_id
1 'polypeptide(L)' 'MPQTTATADELIWLFHEWLAGTPLRNAGIAIIPIGRGNWSALTNATQRRHHPDLATTVARIEKQLRARFRLKD' A
#
# COMPACT_ATOMS: atom_id res chain seq x y z
N MET A 1 -14.00 -12.94 -6.67
CA MET A 1 -13.18 -12.96 -7.90
C MET A 1 -11.81 -13.52 -7.55
N PRO A 2 -11.17 -14.31 -8.43
CA PRO A 2 -9.78 -14.72 -8.22
C PRO A 2 -8.89 -13.48 -8.10
N GLN A 3 -7.91 -13.54 -7.20
CA GLN A 3 -6.96 -12.44 -7.01
C GLN A 3 -5.93 -12.43 -8.12
N THR A 4 -5.66 -11.26 -8.67
CA THR A 4 -4.63 -11.05 -9.70
C THR A 4 -3.26 -10.99 -9.02
N THR A 5 -2.21 -11.48 -9.66
CA THR A 5 -0.84 -11.30 -9.16
C THR A 5 -0.31 -9.93 -9.57
N ALA A 6 0.38 -9.25 -8.66
CA ALA A 6 1.02 -7.96 -8.89
C ALA A 6 2.43 -7.95 -8.28
N THR A 7 3.37 -7.28 -8.94
CA THR A 7 4.71 -7.05 -8.39
C THR A 7 4.66 -5.99 -7.28
N ALA A 8 5.73 -5.88 -6.49
CA ALA A 8 5.84 -4.82 -5.49
C ALA A 8 5.76 -3.43 -6.13
N ASP A 9 6.39 -3.23 -7.29
CA ASP A 9 6.38 -1.94 -8.01
C ASP A 9 4.97 -1.57 -8.51
N GLU A 10 4.22 -2.54 -9.03
CA GLU A 10 2.82 -2.34 -9.44
C GLU A 10 1.94 -1.97 -8.24
N LEU A 11 2.14 -2.64 -7.10
CA LEU A 11 1.41 -2.32 -5.87
C LEU A 11 1.77 -0.93 -5.33
N ILE A 12 3.05 -0.53 -5.39
CA ILE A 12 3.49 0.83 -5.02
C ILE A 12 2.83 1.86 -5.94
N TRP A 13 2.84 1.62 -7.26
CA TRP A 13 2.20 2.49 -8.22
C TRP A 13 0.70 2.63 -7.96
N LEU A 14 -0.01 1.53 -7.73
CA LEU A 14 -1.44 1.54 -7.35
C LEU A 14 -1.68 2.32 -6.06
N PHE A 15 -0.81 2.19 -5.06
CA PHE A 15 -0.90 3.01 -3.85
C PHE A 15 -0.83 4.50 -4.15
N HIS A 16 0.11 4.90 -4.99
CA HIS A 16 0.27 6.30 -5.38
C HIS A 16 -0.89 6.83 -6.22
N GLU A 17 -1.50 6.01 -7.08
CA GLU A 17 -2.73 6.41 -7.78
C GLU A 17 -3.86 6.76 -6.80
N TRP A 18 -4.05 5.95 -5.76
CA TRP A 18 -5.06 6.21 -4.74
C TRP A 18 -4.73 7.45 -3.90
N LEU A 19 -3.45 7.70 -3.64
CA LEU A 19 -3.00 8.84 -2.86
C LEU A 19 -2.92 10.14 -3.68
N ALA A 20 -2.92 10.09 -5.01
CA ALA A 20 -2.74 11.25 -5.89
C ALA A 20 -3.75 12.38 -5.64
N GLY A 21 -4.99 12.04 -5.25
CA GLY A 21 -6.04 13.00 -4.90
C GLY A 21 -6.03 13.48 -3.45
N THR A 22 -5.01 13.10 -2.66
CA THR A 22 -4.96 13.36 -1.22
C THR A 22 -3.76 14.25 -0.86
N PRO A 23 -3.76 14.88 0.33
CA PRO A 23 -2.57 15.55 0.87
C PRO A 23 -1.36 14.61 1.04
N LEU A 24 -1.57 13.30 0.98
CA LEU A 24 -0.58 12.26 1.21
C LEU A 24 0.05 11.74 -0.10
N ARG A 25 -0.15 12.41 -1.24
CA ARG A 25 0.37 12.00 -2.56
C ARG A 25 1.88 11.67 -2.59
N ASN A 26 2.65 12.29 -1.71
CA ASN A 26 4.10 12.11 -1.59
C ASN A 26 4.51 11.21 -0.41
N ALA A 27 3.58 10.45 0.18
CA ALA A 27 3.90 9.51 1.24
C ALA A 27 4.80 8.39 0.71
N GLY A 28 5.87 8.08 1.44
CA GLY A 28 6.75 6.97 1.13
C GLY A 28 6.08 5.67 1.55
N ILE A 29 5.75 4.84 0.56
CA ILE A 29 5.15 3.52 0.75
C ILE A 29 6.19 2.45 0.39
N ALA A 30 6.36 1.48 1.27
CA ALA A 30 7.12 0.27 0.99
C ALA A 30 6.18 -0.94 1.06
N ILE A 31 6.30 -1.86 0.09
CA ILE A 31 5.56 -3.11 0.09
C ILE A 31 6.51 -4.22 0.54
N ILE A 32 6.13 -4.95 1.58
CA ILE A 32 6.91 -6.09 2.09
C ILE A 32 6.13 -7.39 1.98
N PRO A 33 6.76 -8.50 1.58
CA PRO A 33 6.15 -9.82 1.68
C PRO A 33 5.95 -10.19 3.15
N ILE A 34 4.77 -10.71 3.49
CA ILE A 34 4.45 -11.28 4.82
C ILE A 34 4.20 -12.79 4.75
N GLY A 35 4.54 -13.42 3.61
CA GLY A 35 4.46 -14.86 3.36
C GLY A 35 3.21 -15.31 2.60
N ARG A 36 3.31 -16.47 1.92
CA ARG A 36 2.21 -17.12 1.16
C ARG A 36 1.52 -16.21 0.12
N GLY A 37 2.30 -15.41 -0.63
CA GLY A 37 1.78 -14.45 -1.62
C GLY A 37 1.04 -13.25 -1.02
N ASN A 38 1.15 -13.05 0.29
CA ASN A 38 0.54 -11.95 1.02
C ASN A 38 1.59 -10.87 1.30
N TRP A 39 1.14 -9.63 1.43
CA TRP A 39 2.02 -8.47 1.56
C TRP A 39 1.42 -7.43 2.51
N SER A 40 2.24 -6.49 2.98
CA SER A 40 1.80 -5.34 3.79
C SER A 40 2.47 -4.05 3.34
N ALA A 41 1.76 -2.93 3.49
CA ALA A 41 2.26 -1.60 3.16
C ALA A 41 2.79 -0.90 4.41
N LEU A 42 4.04 -0.48 4.36
CA LEU A 42 4.71 0.26 5.42
C LEU A 42 4.87 1.72 5.04
N THR A 43 4.82 2.58 6.05
CA THR A 43 5.03 4.04 5.94
C THR A 43 6.13 4.50 6.86
N ASN A 44 6.84 5.54 6.42
CA ASN A 44 7.90 6.15 7.22
C ASN A 44 7.35 6.68 8.56
N ALA A 45 8.04 6.38 9.66
CA ALA A 45 7.68 6.85 11.00
C ALA A 45 7.65 8.38 11.10
N THR A 46 8.57 9.08 10.42
CA THR A 46 8.60 10.55 10.36
C THR A 46 7.34 11.10 9.70
N GLN A 47 6.92 10.52 8.57
CA GLN A 47 5.70 10.94 7.88
C GLN A 47 4.43 10.65 8.70
N ARG A 48 4.38 9.53 9.43
CA ARG A 48 3.28 9.22 10.37
C ARG A 48 3.16 10.25 11.51
N ARG A 49 4.27 10.85 11.96
CA ARG A 49 4.24 11.93 12.97
C ARG A 49 3.67 13.22 12.40
N HIS A 50 3.98 13.55 11.15
CA HIS A 50 3.46 14.75 10.48
C HIS A 50 2.03 14.58 9.97
N HIS A 51 1.63 13.37 9.66
CA HIS A 51 0.31 13.02 9.14
C HIS A 51 -0.26 11.83 9.94
N PRO A 52 -0.95 12.09 11.06
CA PRO A 52 -1.50 11.03 11.91
C PRO A 52 -2.44 10.08 11.14
N ASP A 53 -3.16 10.62 10.16
CA ASP A 53 -4.11 9.87 9.33
C ASP A 53 -3.43 8.99 8.26
N LEU A 54 -2.12 9.13 8.06
CA LEU A 54 -1.38 8.38 7.04
C LEU A 54 -1.47 6.87 7.29
N ALA A 55 -1.28 6.44 8.53
CA ALA A 55 -1.33 5.02 8.88
C ALA A 55 -2.72 4.44 8.60
N THR A 56 -3.78 5.15 8.99
CA THR A 56 -5.17 4.73 8.76
C THR A 56 -5.52 4.71 7.28
N THR A 57 -5.08 5.71 6.52
CA THR A 57 -5.33 5.81 5.07
C THR A 57 -4.62 4.67 4.34
N VAL A 58 -3.35 4.43 4.64
CA VAL A 58 -2.57 3.36 4.02
C VAL A 58 -3.14 1.99 4.38
N ALA A 59 -3.55 1.75 5.62
CA ALA A 59 -4.19 0.50 6.02
C ALA A 59 -5.53 0.27 5.28
N ARG A 60 -6.29 1.33 5.00
CA ARG A 60 -7.54 1.25 4.22
C ARG A 60 -7.27 0.89 2.76
N ILE A 61 -6.30 1.54 2.13
CA ILE A 61 -5.89 1.25 0.75
C ILE A 61 -5.31 -0.18 0.67
N GLU A 62 -4.46 -0.57 1.62
CA GLU A 62 -3.92 -1.92 1.73
C GLU A 62 -5.05 -2.96 1.74
N LYS A 63 -6.06 -2.77 2.59
CA LYS A 63 -7.21 -3.68 2.68
C LYS A 63 -7.94 -3.82 1.33
N GLN A 64 -8.11 -2.73 0.59
CA GLN A 64 -8.79 -2.76 -0.70
C GLN A 64 -7.95 -3.41 -1.81
N LEU A 65 -6.65 -3.14 -1.83
CA LEU A 65 -5.73 -3.76 -2.78
C LEU A 65 -5.53 -5.24 -2.48
N ARG A 66 -5.39 -5.64 -1.20
CA ARG A 66 -5.28 -7.06 -0.80
C ARG A 66 -6.53 -7.88 -1.10
N ALA A 67 -7.70 -7.25 -1.28
CA ALA A 67 -8.89 -7.96 -1.74
C ALA A 67 -8.75 -8.39 -3.22
N ARG A 68 -7.93 -7.69 -4.01
CA ARG A 68 -7.80 -7.84 -5.47
C ARG A 68 -6.46 -8.44 -5.89
N PHE A 69 -5.39 -8.19 -5.14
CA PHE A 69 -4.03 -8.49 -5.55
C PHE A 69 -3.25 -9.34 -4.55
N ARG A 70 -2.53 -10.34 -5.06
CA ARG A 70 -1.47 -11.06 -4.35
C ARG A 70 -0.11 -10.60 -4.82
N LEU A 71 0.88 -10.67 -3.94
CA LEU A 71 2.25 -10.40 -4.35
C LEU A 71 2.72 -11.54 -5.24
N LYS A 72 3.24 -11.19 -6.42
CA LYS A 72 3.92 -12.10 -7.31
C LYS A 72 5.26 -12.46 -6.67
N ASP A 73 5.50 -13.76 -6.48
CA ASP A 73 6.79 -14.29 -6.02
C ASP A 73 7.93 -13.90 -6.96
#